data_AF-A0A109GBN4-F1
#
_entry.id   AF-A0A109GBN4-F1
#
_cell.length_a   1.000
_cell.length_b   1.000
_cell.length_c   1.000
_cell.angle_alpha   90.00
_cell.angle_beta   90.00
_cell.angle_gamma   90.00
#
_symmetry.space_group_name_H-M   'P 1'
#
loop_
_entity.id
_entity.type
_entity.pdbx_description
1 polymer ?
#
loop_
_entity_poly.entity_id
_entity_poly.type
_entity_poly.pdbx_seq_one_letter_code
_entity_poly.pdbx_strand_id
1 'polypeptide(L)' 'MKFLSGLTTLLVILGGLNWLAVALGVNVVEELFGSWDWLVTTIYWLVGLSALYQIFDKFFGTGASVKSKAL' A
#
# COMPACT_ATOMS: atom_id res chain seq x y z
N MET A 1 -9.46 -5.98 -11.42
CA MET A 1 -8.16 -6.18 -12.11
C MET A 1 -7.19 -6.82 -11.12
N LYS A 2 -6.91 -8.13 -11.25
CA LYS A 2 -6.15 -8.89 -10.22
C LYS A 2 -4.75 -8.31 -9.95
N PHE A 3 -4.11 -7.76 -10.98
CA PHE A 3 -2.79 -7.16 -10.90
C PHE A 3 -2.74 -5.94 -9.95
N LEU A 4 -3.69 -5.00 -10.08
CA LEU A 4 -3.70 -3.77 -9.28
C LEU A 4 -3.96 -4.04 -7.78
N SER A 5 -4.83 -5.02 -7.49
CA SER A 5 -5.08 -5.48 -6.11
C SER A 5 -3.84 -6.15 -5.51
N GLY A 6 -3.12 -6.98 -6.27
CA GLY A 6 -1.86 -7.58 -5.82
C GLY A 6 -0.75 -6.55 -5.60
N LEU A 7 -0.59 -5.60 -6.52
CA LEU A 7 0.42 -4.54 -6.43
C LEU A 7 0.19 -3.64 -5.22
N THR A 8 -1.04 -3.17 -5.00
CA THR A 8 -1.37 -2.32 -3.85
C THR A 8 -1.24 -3.06 -2.53
N THR A 9 -1.55 -4.37 -2.49
CA THR A 9 -1.29 -5.23 -1.32
C THR A 9 0.20 -5.28 -1.00
N LEU A 10 1.04 -5.54 -2.00
CA LEU A 10 2.49 -5.57 -1.84
C LEU A 10 3.05 -4.23 -1.35
N LEU A 11 2.64 -3.12 -1.97
CA LEU A 11 3.10 -1.77 -1.59
C LEU A 11 2.76 -1.42 -0.14
N VAL A 12 1.56 -1.80 0.34
CA VAL A 12 1.17 -1.58 1.74
C VAL A 12 1.94 -2.46 2.70
N ILE A 13 2.21 -3.73 2.35
CA ILE A 13 3.04 -4.62 3.17
C ILE A 13 4.45 -4.03 3.31
N LEU A 14 5.07 -3.63 2.20
CA LEU A 14 6.41 -3.02 2.21
C LEU A 14 6.44 -1.71 3.01
N GLY A 15 5.43 -0.86 2.83
CA GLY A 15 5.28 0.37 3.60
C GLY A 15 5.11 0.13 5.11
N GLY A 16 4.29 -0.87 5.49
CA GLY A 16 4.10 -1.26 6.88
C GLY A 16 5.35 -1.86 7.51
N LEU A 17 6.12 -2.66 6.77
CA LEU A 17 7.41 -3.19 7.21
C LEU A 17 8.44 -2.07 7.40
N ASN A 18 8.50 -1.10 6.47
CA ASN A 18 9.35 0.08 6.65
C ASN A 18 8.93 0.88 7.89
N TRP A 19 7.63 1.04 8.16
CA TRP A 19 7.17 1.75 9.35
C TRP A 19 7.54 1.02 10.65
N LEU A 20 7.51 -0.31 10.67
CA LEU A 20 8.02 -1.11 11.78
C LEU A 20 9.53 -0.94 11.95
N ALA A 21 10.30 -0.95 10.85
CA ALA A 21 11.73 -0.68 10.90
C ALA A 21 12.02 0.73 11.44
N VAL A 22 11.23 1.74 11.05
CA VAL A 22 11.35 3.12 11.54
C VAL A 22 11.12 3.17 13.05
N ALA A 23 10.17 2.40 13.58
CA ALA A 23 9.96 2.27 15.02
C ALA A 23 11.15 1.61 15.75
N LEU A 24 11.96 0.81 15.04
CA LEU A 24 13.22 0.25 15.51
C LEU A 24 14.43 1.17 15.27
N GLY A 25 14.21 2.37 14.72
CA GLY A 25 15.25 3.37 14.44
C GLY A 25 15.90 3.25 13.06
N VAL A 26 15.37 2.42 12.16
CA VAL A 26 15.90 2.16 10.81
C VAL A 26 14.89 2.57 9.75
N ASN A 27 15.23 3.52 8.89
CA ASN A 27 14.37 3.91 7.78
C ASN A 27 14.93 3.35 6.46
N VAL A 28 14.49 2.17 6.07
CA VAL A 28 15.00 1.46 4.88
C VAL A 28 14.80 2.29 3.60
N VAL A 29 13.68 3.02 3.51
CA VAL A 29 13.42 3.90 2.36
C VAL A 29 14.44 5.03 2.29
N GLU A 30 14.74 5.68 3.42
CA GLU A 30 15.76 6.74 3.47
C GLU A 30 17.18 6.19 3.35
N GLU A 31 17.49 5.00 3.86
CA GLU A 31 18.81 4.38 3.70
C GLU A 31 19.13 4.05 2.24
N LEU A 32 18.12 3.63 1.47
CA LEU A 32 18.29 3.28 0.05
C LEU A 32 18.19 4.49 -0.88
N PHE A 33 17.32 5.45 -0.57
CA PHE A 33 16.94 6.53 -1.49
C PHE A 33 17.09 7.94 -0.91
N GLY A 34 17.63 8.09 0.31
CA GLY A 34 17.75 9.38 1.01
C GLY A 34 18.67 10.40 0.34
N SER A 35 19.44 10.00 -0.68
CA SER A 35 20.14 10.95 -1.56
C SER A 35 19.20 11.70 -2.51
N TRP A 36 17.95 11.25 -2.64
CA TRP A 36 16.92 11.81 -3.51
C TRP A 36 15.61 12.04 -2.73
N ASP A 37 15.52 13.15 -2.01
CA ASP A 37 14.35 13.51 -1.18
C ASP A 37 13.01 13.42 -1.93
N TRP A 38 12.99 13.83 -3.20
CA TRP A 38 11.79 13.76 -4.06
C TRP A 38 11.32 12.32 -4.30
N LEU A 39 12.26 11.37 -4.39
CA LEU A 39 11.96 9.95 -4.61
C LEU A 39 11.42 9.32 -3.34
N VAL A 40 12.04 9.59 -2.18
CA VAL A 40 11.56 9.16 -0.86
C VAL A 40 10.12 9.63 -0.65
N THR A 41 9.86 10.91 -0.89
CA THR A 41 8.52 11.50 -0.79
C THR A 41 7.53 10.79 -1.71
N THR A 42 7.92 10.51 -2.95
CA THR A 42 7.07 9.80 -3.92
C THR A 42 6.74 8.39 -3.47
N ILE A 43 7.70 7.65 -2.90
CA ILE A 43 7.47 6.30 -2.36
C ILE A 43 6.42 6.35 -1.25
N TYR A 44 6.53 7.30 -0.31
CA TYR A 44 5.54 7.46 0.76
C TYR A 44 4.14 7.80 0.24
N TRP A 45 4.04 8.65 -0.81
CA TRP A 45 2.76 8.90 -1.48
C TRP A 45 2.16 7.63 -2.09
N LEU A 46 2.96 6.81 -2.78
CA LEU A 46 2.51 5.56 -3.40
C LEU A 46 2.03 4.54 -2.35
N VAL A 47 2.75 4.42 -1.23
CA VAL A 47 2.35 3.57 -0.10
C VAL A 47 1.02 4.05 0.49
N GLY A 48 0.89 5.34 0.78
CA GLY A 48 -0.32 5.93 1.34
C GLY A 48 -1.54 5.77 0.43
N LEU A 49 -1.38 6.07 -0.87
CA LEU A 49 -2.45 5.88 -1.86
C LEU A 49 -2.84 4.40 -2.01
N SER A 50 -1.87 3.49 -1.92
CA SER A 50 -2.15 2.04 -1.95
C SER A 50 -2.95 1.58 -0.74
N ALA A 51 -2.69 2.14 0.44
CA ALA A 51 -3.46 1.87 1.64
C ALA A 51 -4.90 2.37 1.50
N LEU A 52 -5.08 3.61 1.01
CA LEU A 52 -6.41 4.16 0.75
C LEU A 52 -7.19 3.34 -0.27
N TYR A 53 -6.55 2.91 -1.36
CA TYR A 53 -7.18 2.04 -2.37
C TYR A 53 -7.66 0.73 -1.76
N GLN A 54 -6.83 0.06 -0.95
CA GLN A 54 -7.22 -1.20 -0.32
C GLN A 54 -8.34 -1.02 0.71
N ILE A 55 -8.33 0.06 1.48
CA ILE A 55 -9.43 0.40 2.38
C ILE A 55 -10.70 0.61 1.56
N PHE A 56 -10.63 1.39 0.49
CA PHE A 56 -11.78 1.62 -0.38
C PHE A 56 -12.31 0.31 -0.98
N ASP A 57 -11.44 -0.52 -1.57
CA ASP A 57 -11.82 -1.80 -2.19
C ASP A 57 -12.44 -2.79 -1.19
N LYS A 58 -11.84 -2.94 0.00
CA LYS A 58 -12.31 -3.89 1.02
C LYS A 58 -13.57 -3.42 1.76
N PHE A 59 -13.64 -2.15 2.14
CA PHE A 59 -14.74 -1.64 2.97
C PHE A 59 -15.89 -1.05 2.16
N PHE A 60 -15.62 -0.50 0.98
CA PHE A 60 -16.63 0.15 0.14
C PHE A 60 -16.83 -0.58 -1.21
N GLY A 61 -15.80 -1.25 -1.74
CA GLY A 61 -15.79 -1.89 -3.06
C GLY A 61 -16.41 -3.30 -3.10
N THR A 62 -16.66 -3.93 -1.96
CA THR A 62 -17.17 -5.32 -1.90
C THR A 62 -18.69 -5.41 -1.65
N GLY A 63 -19.46 -4.42 -2.12
CA GLY A 63 -20.93 -4.45 -2.07
C GLY A 63 -21.62 -5.16 -3.24
N ALA A 64 -20.91 -5.48 -4.33
CA ALA A 64 -21.54 -5.89 -5.59
C ALA A 64 -21.46 -7.40 -5.92
N SER A 65 -20.65 -8.20 -5.24
CA SER A 65 -20.37 -9.60 -5.65
C SER A 65 -21.04 -10.69 -4.81
N VAL A 66 -22.03 -10.37 -3.97
CA VAL A 66 -22.72 -11.39 -3.14
C VAL A 66 -24.00 -11.93 -3.81
N LYS A 67 -24.51 -11.31 -4.89
CA LYS A 67 -25.87 -11.60 -5.40
C LYS A 67 -26.00 -12.43 -6.69
N SER A 68 -24.93 -13.02 -7.23
CA SER A 68 -25.02 -13.77 -8.51
C SER A 68 -24.94 -15.30 -8.37
N LYS A 69 -24.70 -15.84 -7.17
CA LYS A 69 -24.57 -17.30 -6.98
C LYS A 69 -25.80 -17.99 -6.38
N ALA A 70 -26.95 -17.31 -6.41
CA ALA A 70 -28.20 -17.79 -5.81
C ALA A 70 -29.41 -17.75 -6.77
N LEU A 71 -29.18 -17.68 -8.08
CA LEU A 71 -30.23 -17.81 -9.10
C LEU A 71 -29.85 -18.90 -10.10
#